data_AF-A0A2H0RLW4-F1
#
_entry.id   AF-A0A2H0RLW4-F1
#
_cell.length_a   1.000
_cell.length_b   1.000
_cell.length_c   1.000
_cell.angle_alpha   90.00
_cell.angle_beta   90.00
_cell.angle_gamma   90.00
#
_symmetry.space_group_name_H-M   'P 1'
#
loop_
_entity.id
_entity.type
_entity.pdbx_description
1 polymer ?
#
loop_
_entity_poly.entity_id
_entity_poly.type
_entity_poly.pdbx_seq_one_letter_code
_entity_poly.pdbx_strand_id
1 'polypeptide(L)'
;MLYWGEGGKTHHGMARVSNCDPAIIKVMMRFFREICHVPEEKFRAYIHTYSHLSASEAEQYWSKVTSIPRRQFYKTYVKASVSSQGKRDKLPYGTLDITICDTKLFLTIMGWIERVKQLLIEEVKRIDVPQSRASARYGYENYS
;
A
#
# COMPACT_ATOMS: atom_id res chain seq x y z
N MET A 1 5.09 6.94 -0.11
CA MET A 1 4.89 5.68 0.65
C MET A 1 3.87 4.81 -0.06
N LEU A 2 4.24 3.61 -0.53
CA LEU A 2 3.34 2.74 -1.31
C LEU A 2 2.08 2.34 -0.53
N TYR A 3 2.21 2.01 0.76
CA TYR A 3 1.06 1.72 1.63
C TYR A 3 0.06 2.89 1.72
N TRP A 4 0.51 4.14 1.62
CA TRP A 4 -0.42 5.29 1.64
C TRP A 4 -1.35 5.30 0.41
N GLY A 5 -0.86 4.87 -0.75
CA GLY A 5 -1.69 4.70 -1.96
C GLY A 5 -2.51 3.41 -1.92
N GLU A 6 -1.82 2.28 -1.83
CA GLU A 6 -2.37 0.94 -2.09
C GLU A 6 -2.93 0.23 -0.84
N GLY A 7 -2.54 0.71 0.35
CA GLY A 7 -2.89 0.07 1.61
C GLY A 7 -4.33 0.34 2.04
N GLY A 8 -4.93 -0.65 2.68
CA GLY A 8 -6.20 -0.55 3.37
C GLY A 8 -6.11 0.41 4.56
N LYS A 9 -7.09 1.30 4.67
CA LYS A 9 -7.14 2.40 5.66
C LYS A 9 -8.34 2.28 6.63
N THR A 10 -9.12 1.21 6.51
CA THR A 10 -10.37 1.04 7.27
C THR A 10 -10.12 0.56 8.70
N HIS A 11 -11.06 0.86 9.59
CA HIS A 11 -10.97 0.75 11.05
C HIS A 11 -10.88 -0.67 11.65
N HIS A 12 -10.64 -1.71 10.84
CA HIS A 12 -10.60 -3.09 11.34
C HIS A 12 -9.27 -3.48 12.01
N GLY A 13 -8.30 -2.55 12.10
CA GLY A 13 -7.03 -2.80 12.77
C GLY A 13 -6.14 -3.81 12.05
N MET A 14 -6.28 -3.95 10.73
CA MET A 14 -5.51 -4.91 9.94
C MET A 14 -4.66 -4.17 8.93
N ALA A 15 -3.38 -4.54 8.84
CA ALA A 15 -2.55 -4.08 7.73
C ALA A 15 -2.92 -4.88 6.49
N ARG A 16 -3.32 -4.18 5.42
CA ARG A 16 -3.83 -4.81 4.20
C ARG A 16 -3.31 -4.12 2.96
N VAL A 17 -2.99 -4.89 1.92
CA VAL A 17 -2.78 -4.37 0.56
C VAL A 17 -3.45 -5.28 -0.45
N SER A 18 -4.15 -4.70 -1.41
CA SER A 18 -4.82 -5.44 -2.48
C SER A 18 -4.37 -4.91 -3.83
N ASN A 19 -3.72 -5.74 -4.65
CA ASN A 19 -3.28 -5.34 -5.98
C ASN A 19 -3.15 -6.55 -6.92
N CYS A 20 -3.28 -6.30 -8.22
CA CYS A 20 -3.12 -7.33 -9.25
C CYS A 20 -1.73 -7.30 -9.91
N ASP A 21 -0.97 -6.22 -9.73
CA ASP A 21 0.41 -6.11 -10.19
C ASP A 21 1.35 -6.86 -9.23
N PRO A 22 2.03 -7.92 -9.68
CA PRO A 22 2.98 -8.67 -8.86
C PRO A 22 4.17 -7.82 -8.37
N ALA A 23 4.55 -6.76 -9.09
CA ALA A 23 5.63 -5.88 -8.65
C ALA A 23 5.24 -5.09 -7.40
N ILE A 24 4.01 -4.52 -7.38
CA ILE A 24 3.47 -3.84 -6.19
C ILE A 24 3.40 -4.80 -5.01
N ILE A 25 2.88 -6.00 -5.21
CA ILE A 25 2.79 -7.03 -4.16
C ILE A 25 4.18 -7.39 -3.62
N LYS A 26 5.18 -7.61 -4.49
CA LYS A 26 6.55 -7.93 -4.04
C LYS A 26 7.16 -6.83 -3.19
N VAL A 27 7.03 -5.57 -3.61
CA VAL A 27 7.54 -4.42 -2.84
C VAL A 27 6.86 -4.35 -1.47
N MET A 28 5.55 -4.58 -1.41
CA MET A 28 4.83 -4.58 -0.14
C MET A 28 5.21 -5.75 0.77
N MET A 29 5.42 -6.95 0.23
CA MET A 29 5.91 -8.09 1.00
C MET A 29 7.30 -7.81 1.61
N ARG A 30 8.20 -7.18 0.84
CA ARG A 30 9.50 -6.74 1.35
C ARG A 30 9.34 -5.69 2.45
N PHE A 31 8.49 -4.70 2.26
CA PHE A 31 8.20 -3.71 3.30
C PHE A 31 7.74 -4.38 4.62
N PHE A 32 6.80 -5.31 4.55
CA PHE A 32 6.33 -5.99 5.76
C PHE A 32 7.39 -6.87 6.42
N ARG A 33 8.21 -7.58 5.64
CA ARG A 33 9.27 -8.47 6.17
C ARG A 33 10.48 -7.72 6.69
N GLU A 34 10.99 -6.80 5.88
CA GLU A 34 12.29 -6.16 6.09
C GLU A 34 12.19 -4.92 6.97
N ILE A 35 11.12 -4.14 6.86
CA ILE A 35 10.95 -2.88 7.59
C ILE A 35 10.03 -3.05 8.81
N CYS A 36 8.94 -3.79 8.64
CA CYS A 36 7.99 -4.02 9.72
C CYS A 36 8.26 -5.29 10.53
N HIS A 37 9.22 -6.13 10.11
CA HIS A 37 9.60 -7.38 10.77
C HIS A 37 8.41 -8.30 11.09
N VAL A 38 7.46 -8.39 10.16
CA VAL A 38 6.27 -9.24 10.31
C VAL A 38 6.66 -10.72 10.25
N PRO A 39 6.33 -11.53 11.26
CA PRO A 39 6.54 -12.97 11.22
C PRO A 39 5.77 -13.67 10.10
N GLU A 40 6.37 -14.68 9.46
CA GLU A 40 5.79 -15.33 8.28
C GLU A 40 4.41 -15.94 8.54
N GLU A 41 4.19 -16.46 9.75
CA GLU A 41 2.94 -17.09 10.17
C GLU A 41 1.77 -16.10 10.29
N LYS A 42 2.03 -14.78 10.30
CA LYS A 42 0.99 -13.75 10.34
C LYS A 42 0.44 -13.40 8.96
N PHE A 43 1.17 -13.69 7.87
CA PHE A 43 0.66 -13.39 6.54
C PHE A 43 -0.55 -14.24 6.19
N ARG A 44 -1.58 -13.61 5.68
CA ARG A 44 -2.71 -14.29 5.06
C ARG A 44 -2.94 -13.71 3.67
N ALA A 45 -3.36 -14.58 2.77
CA ALA A 45 -3.64 -14.24 1.39
C ALA A 45 -5.09 -14.54 1.03
N TYR A 46 -5.75 -13.64 0.33
CA TYR A 46 -7.05 -13.85 -0.29
C TYR A 46 -6.93 -13.52 -1.77
N ILE A 47 -7.48 -14.38 -2.63
CA ILE A 47 -7.52 -14.14 -4.06
C ILE A 47 -8.96 -13.85 -4.46
N HIS A 48 -9.15 -12.74 -5.17
CA HIS A 48 -10.39 -12.42 -5.86
C HIS A 48 -10.21 -12.73 -7.35
N THR A 49 -10.98 -13.69 -7.85
CA THR A 49 -10.90 -14.16 -9.25
C THR A 49 -12.28 -14.34 -9.87
N TYR A 50 -12.31 -14.59 -11.18
CA TYR A 50 -13.53 -14.78 -11.98
C TYR A 50 -13.70 -16.26 -12.36
N SER A 51 -14.95 -16.68 -12.59
CA SER A 51 -15.37 -18.08 -12.72
C SER A 51 -14.67 -18.95 -13.75
N HIS A 52 -13.99 -18.37 -14.75
CA HIS A 52 -13.28 -19.12 -15.78
C HIS A 52 -11.80 -19.38 -15.44
N LEU A 53 -11.28 -18.82 -14.33
CA LEU A 53 -9.89 -18.99 -13.90
C LEU A 53 -9.78 -20.10 -12.85
N SER A 54 -8.76 -20.95 -12.96
CA SER A 54 -8.49 -21.98 -11.97
C SER A 54 -7.99 -21.34 -10.67
N ALA A 55 -8.76 -21.51 -9.59
CA ALA A 55 -8.35 -21.06 -8.25
C ALA A 55 -6.98 -21.66 -7.85
N SER A 56 -6.72 -22.92 -8.23
CA SER A 56 -5.44 -23.57 -7.91
C SER A 56 -4.26 -22.94 -8.66
N GLU A 57 -4.45 -22.54 -9.93
CA GLU A 57 -3.39 -21.87 -10.70
C GLU A 57 -3.10 -20.48 -10.13
N ALA A 58 -4.14 -19.73 -9.76
CA ALA A 58 -3.99 -18.43 -9.11
C ALA A 58 -3.28 -18.53 -7.76
N GLU A 59 -3.66 -19.50 -6.91
CA GLU A 59 -2.99 -19.76 -5.63
C GLU A 59 -1.52 -20.15 -5.84
N GLN A 60 -1.22 -21.00 -6.81
CA GLN A 60 0.16 -21.40 -7.10
C GLN A 60 1.00 -20.21 -7.58
N TYR A 61 0.46 -19.39 -8.48
CA TYR A 61 1.10 -18.17 -8.96
C TYR A 61 1.41 -17.21 -7.81
N TRP A 62 0.40 -16.86 -7.01
CA TRP A 62 0.56 -15.89 -5.93
C TRP A 62 1.42 -16.43 -4.79
N SER A 63 1.37 -17.73 -4.51
CA SER A 63 2.29 -18.38 -3.57
C SER A 63 3.74 -18.23 -4.03
N LYS A 64 4.03 -18.40 -5.33
CA LYS A 64 5.38 -18.16 -5.89
C LYS A 64 5.79 -16.70 -5.79
N VAL A 65 4.89 -15.76 -6.10
CA VAL A 65 5.18 -14.31 -6.07
C VAL A 65 5.49 -13.83 -4.65
N THR A 66 4.74 -14.32 -3.66
CA THR A 66 4.80 -13.82 -2.27
C THR A 66 5.67 -14.66 -1.35
N SER A 67 5.98 -15.90 -1.74
CA SER A 67 6.54 -16.95 -0.88
C SER A 67 5.65 -17.33 0.32
N ILE A 68 4.37 -16.93 0.32
CA ILE A 68 3.40 -17.38 1.31
C ILE A 68 2.99 -18.81 0.92
N PRO A 69 3.01 -19.79 1.83
CA PRO A 69 2.57 -21.15 1.52
C PRO A 69 1.04 -21.19 1.35
N ARG A 70 0.55 -22.02 0.42
CA ARG A 70 -0.89 -22.15 0.11
C ARG A 70 -1.79 -22.44 1.33
N ARG A 71 -1.27 -23.08 2.38
CA ARG A 71 -2.00 -23.29 3.65
C ARG A 71 -2.40 -22.00 4.38
N GLN A 72 -1.74 -20.88 4.06
CA GLN A 72 -2.04 -19.54 4.61
C GLN A 72 -2.96 -18.71 3.68
N PHE A 73 -3.41 -19.31 2.58
CA PHE A 73 -4.42 -18.72 1.71
C PHE A 73 -5.79 -19.09 2.26
N TYR A 74 -6.66 -18.10 2.37
CA TYR A 74 -8.07 -18.36 2.61
C TYR A 74 -8.75 -18.82 1.32
N LYS A 75 -9.99 -19.31 1.45
CA LYS A 75 -10.79 -19.76 0.31
C LYS A 75 -10.83 -18.68 -0.77
N THR A 76 -10.27 -19.00 -1.93
CA THR A 76 -10.28 -18.13 -3.11
C THR A 76 -11.73 -17.77 -3.46
N TYR A 77 -12.01 -16.47 -3.55
CA TYR A 77 -13.33 -15.97 -3.90
C TYR A 77 -13.47 -15.93 -5.42
N VAL A 78 -14.36 -16.76 -5.94
CA VAL A 78 -14.65 -16.85 -7.37
C VAL A 78 -16.00 -16.16 -7.63
N LYS A 79 -15.96 -14.99 -8.28
CA LYS A 79 -17.19 -14.31 -8.70
C LYS A 79 -17.72 -14.96 -9.97
N ALA A 80 -19.02 -15.27 -9.99
CA ALA A 80 -19.70 -15.66 -11.22
C ALA A 80 -19.58 -14.53 -12.26
N SER A 81 -19.02 -14.84 -13.43
CA SER A 81 -18.97 -13.88 -14.54
C SER A 81 -20.40 -13.57 -15.00
N VAL A 82 -20.89 -12.35 -14.74
CA VAL A 82 -22.17 -11.86 -15.30
C VAL A 82 -21.93 -11.20 -16.67
N SER A 83 -20.68 -11.03 -17.09
CA SER A 83 -20.33 -10.18 -18.25
C SER A 83 -18.99 -10.54 -18.90
N SER A 84 -18.78 -11.78 -19.33
CA SER A 84 -17.78 -12.06 -20.37
C SER A 84 -18.40 -11.90 -21.76
N GLN A 85 -18.90 -10.70 -22.07
CA GLN A 85 -19.13 -10.25 -23.45
C GLN A 85 -17.77 -10.00 -24.14
N GLY A 86 -17.02 -11.06 -24.42
CA GLY A 86 -15.87 -11.03 -25.34
C GLY A 86 -14.64 -10.20 -24.94
N LYS A 87 -14.54 -9.69 -23.70
CA LYS A 87 -13.34 -8.98 -23.24
C LYS A 87 -12.33 -9.98 -22.67
N ARG A 88 -11.17 -10.11 -23.32
CA ARG A 88 -10.02 -10.86 -22.81
C ARG A 88 -9.73 -10.45 -21.36
N ASP A 89 -9.62 -11.44 -20.47
CA ASP A 89 -9.34 -11.20 -19.07
C ASP A 89 -7.95 -10.59 -18.91
N LYS A 90 -7.92 -9.35 -18.43
CA LYS A 90 -6.68 -8.60 -18.20
C LYS A 90 -5.92 -9.11 -16.96
N LEU A 91 -6.55 -9.98 -16.15
CA LEU A 91 -6.07 -10.44 -14.84
C LEU A 91 -6.07 -11.97 -14.74
N PRO A 92 -5.13 -12.67 -15.40
CA PRO A 92 -5.13 -14.14 -15.50
C PRO A 92 -5.04 -14.88 -14.15
N TYR A 93 -4.62 -14.18 -13.08
CA TYR A 93 -4.51 -14.74 -11.73
C TYR A 93 -5.36 -13.97 -10.70
N GLY A 94 -6.26 -13.10 -11.18
CA GLY A 94 -7.07 -12.24 -10.31
C GLY A 94 -6.26 -11.18 -9.53
N THR A 95 -6.85 -10.70 -8.45
CA THR A 95 -6.25 -9.72 -7.53
C THR A 95 -5.91 -10.41 -6.23
N LEU A 96 -4.71 -10.13 -5.69
CA LEU A 96 -4.28 -10.62 -4.39
C LEU A 96 -4.51 -9.58 -3.31
N ASP A 97 -5.12 -9.99 -2.20
CA ASP A 97 -5.17 -9.25 -0.94
C ASP A 97 -4.25 -9.94 0.07
N ILE A 98 -3.23 -9.22 0.52
CA ILE A 98 -2.39 -9.60 1.65
C ILE A 98 -2.95 -8.92 2.90
N THR A 99 -3.27 -9.73 3.91
CA THR A 99 -3.81 -9.27 5.18
C THR A 99 -2.93 -9.77 6.34
N ILE A 100 -2.67 -8.87 7.28
CA ILE A 100 -1.93 -9.14 8.53
C ILE A 100 -2.82 -8.66 9.68
N CYS A 101 -3.27 -9.59 10.51
CA CYS A 101 -4.12 -9.33 11.68
C CYS A 101 -3.28 -8.79 12.85
N ASP A 102 -2.79 -7.56 12.72
CA ASP A 102 -1.94 -6.91 13.73
C ASP A 102 -2.28 -5.42 13.83
N THR A 103 -3.08 -5.08 14.83
CA THR A 103 -3.54 -3.70 15.08
C THR A 103 -2.38 -2.76 15.37
N LYS A 104 -1.35 -3.24 16.07
CA LYS A 104 -0.18 -2.43 16.39
C LYS A 104 0.56 -2.06 15.11
N LEU A 105 0.81 -3.04 14.24
CA LEU A 105 1.41 -2.80 12.93
C LEU A 105 0.62 -1.79 12.10
N PHE A 106 -0.71 -1.98 12.01
CA PHE A 106 -1.59 -1.08 11.27
C PHE A 106 -1.48 0.37 11.78
N LEU A 107 -1.63 0.57 13.09
CA LEU A 107 -1.54 1.90 13.70
C LEU A 107 -0.16 2.53 13.55
N THR A 108 0.91 1.73 13.63
CA THR A 108 2.28 2.20 13.38
C THR A 108 2.45 2.73 11.95
N ILE A 109 2.00 1.97 10.93
CA ILE A 109 2.08 2.41 9.53
C ILE A 109 1.26 3.68 9.32
N MET A 110 0.05 3.76 9.89
CA MET A 110 -0.80 4.95 9.79
C MET A 110 -0.15 6.17 10.45
N GLY A 111 0.50 5.99 11.61
CA GLY A 111 1.26 7.04 12.27
C GLY A 111 2.43 7.55 11.43
N TRP A 112 3.17 6.66 10.77
CA TRP A 112 4.23 7.05 9.84
C TRP A 112 3.70 7.85 8.65
N ILE A 113 2.59 7.40 8.05
CA ILE A 113 1.94 8.13 6.95
C ILE A 113 1.53 9.52 7.39
N GLU A 114 0.90 9.64 8.56
CA GLU A 114 0.46 10.93 9.07
C GLU A 114 1.63 11.86 9.34
N ARG A 115 2.73 11.35 9.91
CA ARG A 115 3.94 12.14 10.12
C ARG A 115 4.53 12.63 8.80
N VAL A 116 4.61 11.78 7.78
CA VAL A 116 5.12 12.17 6.46
C VAL A 116 4.23 13.24 5.82
N LYS A 117 2.90 13.12 5.91
CA LYS A 117 1.97 14.15 5.41
C LYS A 117 2.22 15.50 6.06
N GLN A 118 2.33 15.53 7.39
CA GLN A 118 2.57 16.77 8.14
C GLN A 118 3.86 17.44 7.69
N LEU A 119 4.95 16.68 7.59
CA LEU A 119 6.25 17.19 7.14
C LEU A 119 6.18 17.79 5.73
N LEU A 120 5.53 17.09 4.79
CA LEU A 120 5.39 17.57 3.41
C LEU A 120 4.49 18.82 3.31
N ILE A 121 3.41 18.90 4.08
CA ILE A 121 2.53 20.08 4.11
C ILE A 121 3.25 21.28 4.73
N GLU A 122 4.03 21.08 5.79
CA GLU A 122 4.86 22.13 6.39
C GLU A 122 5.94 22.63 5.43
N GLU A 123 6.55 21.73 4.65
CA GLU A 123 7.54 22.07 3.64
C GLU A 123 6.95 22.90 2.50
N VAL A 124 5.79 22.51 1.96
CA VAL A 124 5.08 23.30 0.92
C VAL A 124 4.77 24.71 1.43
N LYS A 125 4.29 24.85 2.67
CA LYS A 125 4.04 26.17 3.28
C LYS A 125 5.29 27.04 3.38
N ARG A 126 6.49 26.46 3.55
CA ARG A 126 7.74 27.22 3.61
C ARG A 126 8.17 27.73 2.23
N ILE A 127 7.85 27.00 1.17
CA ILE A 127 8.15 27.38 -0.21
C ILE A 127 7.24 28.52 -0.69
N ASP A 128 5.96 28.50 -0.27
CA ASP A 128 4.96 29.49 -0.70
C ASP A 128 5.01 30.82 0.07
N VAL A 129 5.85 30.97 1.10
CA VAL A 129 6.10 32.26 1.75
C VAL A 129 7.16 33.02 0.96
N PRO A 130 6.86 34.17 0.35
CA PRO A 130 7.86 34.95 -0.39
C PRO A 130 9.01 35.34 0.53
N GLN A 131 10.25 35.04 0.13
CA GLN A 131 11.45 35.61 0.73
C GLN A 131 11.53 37.11 0.40
N SER A 132 10.64 37.92 0.98
CA SER A 132 10.76 39.36 0.96
C SER A 132 10.65 39.86 2.39
N ARG A 133 11.82 40.10 2.99
CA ARG A 133 12.14 41.09 4.04
C ARG A 133 13.43 40.69 4.77
N ALA A 134 14.56 40.83 4.07
CA ALA A 134 15.87 40.88 4.69
C ALA A 134 16.79 41.86 3.92
N SER A 135 16.31 43.07 3.64
CA SER A 135 17.15 44.20 3.17
C SER A 135 16.39 45.53 3.26
N ALA A 136 15.98 45.94 4.46
CA ALA A 136 15.45 47.30 4.67
C ALA A 136 15.62 47.75 6.13
N ARG A 137 16.80 47.54 6.72
CA ARG A 137 17.23 48.19 7.97
C ARG A 137 18.76 48.28 8.01
N TYR A 138 19.35 49.04 7.10
CA TYR A 138 20.66 49.67 7.30
C TYR A 138 20.78 50.81 6.29
N GLY A 139 20.91 52.04 6.79
CA GLY A 139 21.23 53.22 6.01
C GLY A 139 20.13 54.27 5.94
N TYR A 140 19.88 54.96 7.06
CA TYR A 140 19.55 56.39 7.11
C TYR A 140 19.80 56.89 8.54
N GLU A 141 21.06 56.84 8.97
CA GLU A 141 21.61 57.72 10.00
C GLU A 141 22.89 58.28 9.39
N ASN A 142 22.82 59.54 8.95
CA ASN A 142 23.90 60.48 8.61
C ASN A 142 23.40 61.36 7.46
N TYR A 143 22.75 62.48 7.79
CA TYR A 143 23.11 63.79 7.26
C TYR A 143 22.54 64.84 8.22
N SER A 144 23.44 65.75 8.60
CA SER A 144 23.26 66.92 9.46
C SER A 144 22.29 67.95 8.90
#